data_AF-A0A5C8EQ68-F1
#
_entry.id   AF-A0A5C8EQ68-F1
#
_cell.length_a   1.000
_cell.length_b   1.000
_cell.length_c   1.000
_cell.angle_alpha   90.00
_cell.angle_beta   90.00
_cell.angle_gamma   90.00
#
_symmetry.space_group_name_H-M   'P 1'
#
loop_
_entity.id
_entity.type
_entity.pdbx_description
1 polymer ?
#
loop_
_entity_poly.entity_id
_entity_poly.type
_entity_poly.pdbx_seq_one_letter_code
_entity_poly.pdbx_strand_id
1 'polypeptide(L)'
;MFKKFLTTIILSMLVVSSVFAQPPTPPSENGYAPMPPTHRHGRQHHRHIHGIRGLEWINLTEEQINEINKIDYDYENKIREAEYRKRGIDYEFEFEREKADIDLKTIKDLINQRKDIEKEIDYLRIEKEVSIFNVLTAEQKEQINRIRYYR
;
A
#
# COMPACT_ATOMS: atom_id res chain seq x y z
N MET A 1 44.97 48.62 10.21
CA MET A 1 43.88 47.76 10.73
C MET A 1 43.43 46.66 9.72
N PHE A 2 44.22 46.34 8.68
CA PHE A 2 43.89 45.31 7.68
C PHE A 2 44.56 43.94 7.92
N LYS A 3 45.50 43.83 8.86
CA LYS A 3 46.15 42.54 9.19
C LYS A 3 45.31 41.59 10.06
N LYS A 4 44.25 42.08 10.70
CA LYS A 4 43.34 41.25 11.53
C LYS A 4 42.17 40.64 10.74
N PHE A 5 41.93 41.11 9.51
CA PHE A 5 40.88 40.58 8.63
C PHE A 5 41.35 39.39 7.77
N LEU A 6 42.67 39.28 7.53
CA LEU A 6 43.21 38.17 6.74
C LEU A 6 43.31 36.87 7.56
N THR A 7 43.48 36.97 8.88
CA THR A 7 43.55 35.81 9.79
C THR A 7 42.19 35.16 10.04
N THR A 8 41.09 35.87 9.79
CA THR A 8 39.72 35.34 9.97
C THR A 8 39.23 34.54 8.77
N ILE A 9 39.78 34.79 7.57
CA ILE A 9 39.41 34.06 6.33
C ILE A 9 40.15 32.72 6.23
N ILE A 10 41.37 32.61 6.78
CA ILE A 10 42.12 31.34 6.80
C ILE A 10 41.55 30.36 7.83
N LEU A 11 40.96 30.85 8.92
CA LEU A 11 40.37 30.00 9.95
C LEU A 11 39.00 29.42 9.54
N SER A 12 38.30 30.03 8.57
CA SER A 12 36.99 29.56 8.09
C SER A 12 37.08 28.52 6.96
N MET A 13 38.25 28.32 6.34
CA MET A 13 38.46 27.28 5.32
C MET A 13 38.87 25.91 5.89
N LEU A 14 39.02 25.77 7.21
CA LEU A 14 39.44 24.52 7.86
C LEU A 14 38.27 23.66 8.40
N VAL A 15 37.01 24.01 8.09
CA VAL A 15 35.82 23.33 8.62
C VAL A 15 35.08 22.49 7.56
N VAL A 16 35.58 22.40 6.32
CA VAL A 16 34.89 21.68 5.23
C VAL A 16 35.81 20.61 4.63
N SER A 17 36.14 19.56 5.39
CA SER A 17 36.72 18.32 4.84
C SER A 17 36.85 17.19 5.88
N SER A 18 35.75 16.83 6.54
CA SER A 18 35.66 15.54 7.25
C SER A 18 34.25 14.93 7.24
N VAL A 19 33.50 15.14 6.15
CA VAL A 19 32.31 14.34 5.86
C VAL A 19 32.72 13.24 4.88
N PHE A 20 33.40 12.21 5.37
CA PHE A 20 33.40 10.83 4.86
C PHE A 20 34.15 9.93 5.86
N ALA A 21 33.54 9.74 7.03
CA ALA A 21 33.78 8.56 7.84
C ALA A 21 32.39 7.96 8.11
N GLN A 22 31.95 7.04 7.25
CA GLN A 22 30.83 6.17 7.62
C GLN A 22 31.29 5.39 8.85
N PRO A 23 30.62 5.50 10.00
CA PRO A 23 30.92 4.61 11.12
C PRO A 23 30.65 3.16 10.66
N PRO A 24 31.45 2.18 11.10
CA PRO A 24 31.17 0.78 10.81
C PRO A 24 29.75 0.46 11.27
N THR A 25 29.01 -0.25 10.43
CA THR A 25 27.66 -0.70 10.73
C THR A 25 27.67 -1.40 12.09
N PRO A 26 26.85 -1.00 13.07
CA PRO A 26 26.80 -1.71 14.33
C PRO A 26 26.41 -3.16 14.06
N PRO A 27 27.01 -4.14 14.76
CA PRO A 27 26.62 -5.54 14.64
C PRO A 27 25.13 -5.65 14.98
N SER A 28 24.37 -6.40 14.17
CA SER A 28 22.95 -6.60 14.42
C SER A 28 22.75 -7.12 15.84
N GLU A 29 21.90 -6.44 16.61
CA GLU A 29 21.63 -6.70 18.03
C GLU A 29 21.06 -8.11 18.34
N ASN A 30 20.83 -8.92 17.31
CA ASN A 30 20.43 -10.30 17.43
C ASN A 30 21.56 -11.16 16.84
N GLY A 31 22.34 -11.82 17.71
CA GLY A 31 23.52 -12.64 17.39
C GLY A 31 23.27 -13.88 16.53
N TYR A 32 22.57 -13.74 15.42
CA TYR A 32 22.43 -14.75 14.39
C TYR A 32 23.52 -14.54 13.34
N ALA A 33 24.24 -15.62 13.04
CA ALA A 33 25.18 -15.67 11.94
C ALA A 33 24.52 -15.18 10.63
N PRO A 34 25.25 -14.50 9.74
CA PRO A 34 24.71 -14.12 8.44
C PRO A 34 24.26 -15.39 7.71
N MET A 35 22.94 -15.55 7.57
CA MET A 35 22.38 -16.64 6.78
C MET A 35 22.94 -16.54 5.36
N PRO A 36 23.41 -17.65 4.76
CA PRO A 36 23.83 -17.64 3.37
C PRO A 36 22.65 -17.17 2.51
N PRO A 37 22.90 -16.46 1.39
CA PRO A 37 21.85 -15.98 0.53
C PRO A 37 21.10 -17.19 -0.02
N THR A 38 19.94 -17.49 0.58
CA THR A 38 18.99 -18.43 -0.02
C THR A 38 18.74 -17.91 -1.41
N HIS A 39 19.09 -18.70 -2.43
CA HIS A 39 18.70 -18.45 -3.81
C HIS A 39 17.17 -18.45 -3.85
N ARG A 40 16.56 -17.30 -3.55
CA ARG A 40 15.22 -16.98 -4.01
C ARG A 40 15.35 -16.90 -5.51
N HIS A 41 15.11 -18.02 -6.20
CA HIS A 41 14.66 -17.97 -7.58
C HIS A 41 13.62 -16.88 -7.64
N GLY A 42 13.89 -15.87 -8.48
CA GLY A 42 13.20 -14.60 -8.48
C GLY A 42 11.71 -14.84 -8.41
N ARG A 43 11.14 -14.66 -7.21
CA ARG A 43 9.72 -14.40 -7.08
C ARG A 43 9.61 -13.05 -7.77
N GLN A 44 9.24 -13.07 -9.06
CA GLN A 44 8.70 -11.88 -9.70
C GLN A 44 7.79 -11.28 -8.65
N HIS A 45 8.10 -10.06 -8.24
CA HIS A 45 7.24 -9.32 -7.34
C HIS A 45 5.90 -9.23 -8.06
N HIS A 46 5.03 -10.21 -7.80
CA HIS A 46 3.63 -10.16 -8.15
C HIS A 46 3.20 -8.92 -7.40
N ARG A 47 2.99 -7.82 -8.14
CA ARG A 47 2.47 -6.57 -7.59
C ARG A 47 1.45 -6.98 -6.57
N HIS A 48 1.71 -6.65 -5.31
CA HIS A 48 0.94 -7.13 -4.16
C HIS A 48 -0.52 -7.30 -4.56
N ILE A 49 -0.98 -8.54 -4.77
CA ILE A 49 -2.38 -8.82 -5.05
C ILE A 49 -3.07 -8.56 -3.72
N HIS A 50 -3.35 -7.28 -3.47
CA HIS A 50 -3.83 -6.77 -2.21
C HIS A 50 -5.22 -7.35 -1.99
N GLY A 51 -5.32 -8.32 -1.07
CA GLY A 51 -6.60 -8.87 -0.60
C GLY A 51 -6.55 -10.34 -0.25
N ILE A 52 -5.90 -11.19 -1.06
CA ILE A 52 -6.01 -12.64 -0.87
C ILE A 52 -4.82 -13.20 -0.10
N ARG A 53 -5.01 -13.29 1.22
CA ARG A 53 -4.08 -14.00 2.11
C ARG A 53 -3.89 -15.44 1.62
N GLY A 54 -2.64 -15.83 1.39
CA GLY A 54 -2.24 -17.18 0.97
C GLY A 54 -1.81 -17.30 -0.50
N LEU A 55 -2.21 -16.36 -1.36
CA LEU A 55 -1.96 -16.45 -2.81
C LEU A 55 -0.46 -16.42 -3.17
N GLU A 56 0.32 -15.63 -2.43
CA GLU A 56 1.79 -15.51 -2.56
C GLU A 56 2.59 -16.76 -2.14
N TRP A 57 1.91 -17.79 -1.62
CA TRP A 57 2.50 -19.03 -1.10
C TRP A 57 2.17 -20.27 -1.94
N ILE A 58 1.34 -20.13 -2.99
CA ILE A 58 1.01 -21.22 -3.90
C ILE A 58 1.67 -20.99 -5.27
N ASN A 59 1.90 -22.07 -6.01
CA ASN A 59 2.41 -21.98 -7.37
C ASN A 59 1.25 -21.66 -8.32
N LEU A 60 1.40 -20.61 -9.11
CA LEU A 60 0.45 -20.19 -10.15
C LEU A 60 1.09 -20.38 -11.53
N THR A 61 0.30 -20.73 -12.54
CA THR A 61 0.76 -20.70 -13.94
C THR A 61 0.85 -19.26 -14.45
N GLU A 62 1.62 -19.01 -15.51
CA GLU A 62 1.69 -17.68 -16.14
C GLU A 62 0.31 -17.19 -16.62
N GLU A 63 -0.52 -18.10 -17.13
CA GLU A 63 -1.90 -17.82 -17.55
C GLU A 63 -2.74 -17.35 -16.37
N GLN A 64 -2.69 -18.06 -15.24
CA GLN A 64 -3.38 -17.67 -14.01
C GLN A 64 -2.91 -16.31 -13.50
N ILE A 65 -1.59 -16.05 -13.52
CA ILE A 65 -1.02 -14.76 -13.10
C ILE A 65 -1.56 -13.62 -13.96
N ASN A 66 -1.59 -13.81 -15.28
CA ASN A 66 -2.09 -12.80 -16.21
C ASN A 66 -3.58 -12.52 -16.00
N GLU A 67 -4.39 -13.57 -15.82
CA GLU A 67 -5.82 -13.45 -15.56
C GLU A 67 -6.09 -12.73 -14.23
N ILE A 68 -5.37 -13.10 -13.16
CA ILE A 68 -5.49 -12.46 -11.85
C ILE A 68 -5.09 -10.99 -11.91
N ASN A 69 -4.00 -10.65 -12.60
CA ASN A 69 -3.58 -9.26 -12.76
C ASN A 69 -4.62 -8.42 -13.52
N LYS A 70 -5.29 -9.01 -14.52
CA LYS A 70 -6.38 -8.34 -15.24
C LYS A 70 -7.57 -8.09 -14.32
N ILE A 71 -8.00 -9.12 -13.58
CA ILE A 71 -9.09 -8.99 -12.60
C ILE A 71 -8.76 -7.91 -11.57
N ASP A 72 -7.56 -7.94 -10.99
CA ASP A 72 -7.13 -6.97 -9.99
C ASP A 72 -7.16 -5.54 -10.56
N TYR A 73 -6.59 -5.33 -11.74
CA TYR A 73 -6.63 -4.02 -12.41
C TYR A 73 -8.05 -3.50 -12.63
N ASP A 74 -8.96 -4.34 -13.13
CA ASP A 74 -10.33 -3.95 -13.43
C ASP A 74 -11.10 -3.57 -12.15
N TYR A 75 -10.96 -4.34 -11.08
CA TYR A 75 -11.63 -4.03 -9.81
C TYR A 75 -11.00 -2.85 -9.06
N GLU A 76 -9.67 -2.70 -9.08
CA GLU A 76 -9.00 -1.53 -8.50
C GLU A 76 -9.43 -0.23 -9.17
N ASN A 77 -9.72 -0.25 -10.48
CA ASN A 77 -10.29 0.91 -11.16
C ASN A 77 -11.71 1.22 -10.67
N LYS A 78 -12.60 0.22 -10.60
CA LYS A 78 -13.97 0.40 -10.08
C LYS A 78 -13.99 0.90 -8.64
N ILE A 79 -13.14 0.34 -7.78
CA ILE A 79 -13.01 0.75 -6.37
C ILE A 79 -12.55 2.22 -6.31
N ARG A 80 -11.54 2.60 -7.09
CA ARG A 80 -11.05 3.98 -7.13
C ARG A 80 -12.09 4.98 -7.60
N GLU A 81 -12.91 4.62 -8.58
CA GLU A 81 -14.05 5.43 -9.03
C GLU A 81 -15.09 5.60 -7.92
N ALA A 82 -15.43 4.53 -7.20
CA ALA A 82 -16.32 4.60 -6.04
C ALA A 82 -15.74 5.47 -4.91
N GLU A 83 -14.45 5.34 -4.60
CA GLU A 83 -13.75 6.18 -3.62
C GLU A 83 -13.71 7.66 -4.04
N TYR A 84 -13.60 7.93 -5.35
CA TYR A 84 -13.70 9.30 -5.86
C TYR A 84 -15.11 9.88 -5.65
N ARG A 85 -16.17 9.12 -5.95
CA ARG A 85 -17.56 9.54 -5.67
C ARG A 85 -17.76 9.78 -4.18
N LYS A 86 -17.24 8.91 -3.32
CA LYS A 86 -17.31 9.07 -1.86
C LYS A 86 -16.71 10.41 -1.41
N ARG A 87 -15.53 10.77 -1.92
CA ARG A 87 -14.89 12.04 -1.60
C ARG A 87 -15.73 13.24 -2.04
N GLY A 88 -16.42 13.15 -3.18
CA GLY A 88 -17.39 14.15 -3.61
C GLY A 88 -18.49 14.38 -2.56
N ILE A 89 -19.08 13.29 -2.05
CA ILE A 89 -20.08 13.34 -0.97
C ILE A 89 -19.49 13.93 0.32
N ASP A 90 -18.25 13.57 0.68
CA ASP A 90 -17.61 14.11 1.88
C ASP A 90 -17.38 15.63 1.76
N TYR A 91 -17.03 16.15 0.57
CA TYR A 91 -16.93 17.60 0.34
C TYR A 91 -18.27 18.31 0.45
N GLU A 92 -19.32 17.76 -0.17
CA GLU A 92 -20.68 18.31 -0.06
C GLU A 92 -21.16 18.31 1.40
N PHE A 93 -20.86 17.24 2.14
CA PHE A 93 -21.19 17.12 3.55
C PHE A 93 -20.53 18.21 4.41
N GLU A 94 -19.24 18.46 4.24
CA GLU A 94 -18.56 19.54 4.96
C GLU A 94 -19.09 20.92 4.55
N PHE A 95 -19.34 21.14 3.26
CA PHE A 95 -19.91 22.40 2.77
C PHE A 95 -21.29 22.71 3.39
N GLU A 96 -22.19 21.73 3.45
CA GLU A 96 -23.51 21.90 4.06
C GLU A 96 -23.43 22.18 5.57
N ARG A 97 -22.43 21.62 6.25
CA ARG A 97 -22.22 21.83 7.70
C ARG A 97 -21.68 23.20 8.06
N GLU A 98 -21.00 23.86 7.13
CA GLU A 98 -20.45 25.21 7.33
C GLU A 98 -21.49 26.32 7.10
N LYS A 99 -22.67 26.00 6.57
CA LYS A 99 -23.75 26.97 6.37
C LYS A 99 -24.30 27.48 7.71
N ALA A 100 -24.72 28.75 7.73
CA ALA A 100 -25.40 29.35 8.87
C ALA A 100 -26.76 28.72 9.17
N ASP A 101 -27.45 28.23 8.14
CA ASP A 101 -28.69 27.46 8.23
C ASP A 101 -28.43 26.07 7.65
N ILE A 102 -28.26 25.08 8.53
CA ILE A 102 -27.89 23.71 8.15
C ILE A 102 -29.16 22.93 7.77
N ASP A 103 -29.22 22.44 6.54
CA ASP A 103 -30.29 21.57 6.11
C ASP A 103 -30.07 20.11 6.56
N LEU A 104 -30.72 19.74 7.67
CA LEU A 104 -30.66 18.39 8.22
C LEU A 104 -31.15 17.30 7.27
N LYS A 105 -32.07 17.63 6.34
CA LYS A 105 -32.53 16.66 5.33
C LYS A 105 -31.40 16.34 4.36
N THR A 106 -30.75 17.38 3.84
CA THR A 106 -29.60 17.22 2.94
C THR A 106 -28.45 16.47 3.63
N ILE A 107 -28.13 16.81 4.89
CA ILE A 107 -27.13 16.07 5.68
C ILE A 107 -27.47 14.58 5.81
N LYS A 108 -28.73 14.24 6.09
CA LYS A 108 -29.18 12.84 6.20
C LYS A 108 -29.04 12.11 4.86
N ASP A 109 -29.40 12.76 3.76
CA ASP A 109 -29.31 12.17 2.42
C ASP A 109 -27.84 11.93 2.02
N LEU A 110 -26.94 12.87 2.31
CA LEU A 110 -25.49 12.69 2.09
C LEU A 110 -24.90 11.54 2.92
N ILE A 111 -25.31 11.39 4.18
CA ILE A 111 -24.90 10.25 5.02
C ILE A 111 -25.34 8.92 4.40
N ASN A 112 -26.55 8.84 3.88
CA ASN A 112 -27.06 7.62 3.25
C ASN A 112 -26.29 7.31 1.96
N GLN A 113 -26.08 8.30 1.10
CA GLN A 113 -25.30 8.16 -0.13
C GLN A 113 -23.87 7.67 0.17
N ARG A 114 -23.21 8.26 1.17
CA ARG A 114 -21.87 7.81 1.59
C ARG A 114 -21.87 6.34 2.02
N LYS A 115 -22.85 5.92 2.84
CA LYS A 115 -22.97 4.53 3.29
C LYS A 115 -23.23 3.56 2.15
N ASP A 116 -24.00 3.96 1.14
CA ASP A 116 -24.27 3.11 -0.01
C ASP A 116 -23.02 2.92 -0.88
N ILE A 117 -22.19 3.96 -1.03
CA ILE A 117 -20.88 3.84 -1.70
C ILE A 117 -19.91 2.97 -0.89
N GLU A 118 -19.89 3.08 0.45
CA GLU A 118 -19.07 2.21 1.29
C GLU A 118 -19.45 0.73 1.12
N LYS A 119 -20.75 0.41 1.10
CA LYS A 119 -21.23 -0.95 0.81
C LYS A 119 -20.79 -1.43 -0.57
N GLU A 120 -20.86 -0.55 -1.58
CA GLU A 120 -20.42 -0.87 -2.94
C GLU A 120 -18.92 -1.21 -2.98
N ILE A 121 -18.08 -0.41 -2.31
CA ILE A 121 -16.63 -0.66 -2.23
C ILE A 121 -16.36 -2.02 -1.55
N ASP A 122 -17.03 -2.31 -0.44
CA ASP A 122 -16.86 -3.58 0.26
C ASP A 122 -17.33 -4.77 -0.60
N TYR A 123 -18.46 -4.61 -1.31
CA TYR A 123 -18.92 -5.61 -2.28
C TYR A 123 -17.89 -5.85 -3.37
N LEU A 124 -17.36 -4.79 -4.00
CA LEU A 124 -16.35 -4.89 -5.07
C LEU A 124 -15.09 -5.60 -4.60
N ARG A 125 -14.65 -5.38 -3.35
CA ARG A 125 -13.50 -6.09 -2.75
C ARG A 125 -13.76 -7.58 -2.63
N ILE A 126 -14.93 -7.97 -2.11
CA ILE A 126 -15.30 -9.39 -1.98
C ILE A 126 -15.47 -10.03 -3.35
N GLU A 127 -16.12 -9.34 -4.29
CA GLU A 127 -16.34 -9.83 -5.65
C GLU A 127 -15.01 -10.01 -6.40
N LYS A 128 -14.06 -9.10 -6.20
CA LYS A 128 -12.67 -9.25 -6.66
C LYS A 128 -12.04 -10.53 -6.12
N GLU A 129 -12.14 -10.77 -4.81
CA GLU A 129 -11.60 -11.98 -4.20
C GLU A 129 -12.21 -13.25 -4.80
N VAL A 130 -13.54 -13.32 -4.88
CA VAL A 130 -14.26 -14.45 -5.49
C VAL A 130 -13.82 -14.68 -6.93
N SER A 131 -13.67 -13.61 -7.71
CA SER A 131 -13.23 -13.66 -9.11
C SER A 131 -11.84 -14.25 -9.23
N ILE A 132 -10.89 -13.83 -8.39
CA ILE A 132 -9.53 -14.40 -8.37
C ILE A 132 -9.55 -15.86 -7.91
N PHE A 133 -10.33 -16.21 -6.89
CA PHE A 133 -10.46 -17.59 -6.44
C PHE A 133 -10.95 -18.50 -7.57
N ASN A 134 -11.82 -18.02 -8.46
CA ASN A 134 -12.32 -18.81 -9.58
C ASN A 134 -11.26 -19.15 -10.64
N VAL A 135 -10.15 -18.42 -10.69
CA VAL A 135 -8.99 -18.73 -11.56
C VAL A 135 -8.19 -19.93 -11.03
N LEU A 136 -8.31 -20.24 -9.74
CA LEU A 136 -7.53 -21.28 -9.08
C LEU A 136 -8.13 -22.68 -9.27
N THR A 137 -7.26 -23.68 -9.33
CA THR A 137 -7.66 -25.09 -9.30
C THR A 137 -8.22 -25.47 -7.94
N ALA A 138 -8.97 -26.58 -7.87
CA ALA A 138 -9.48 -27.10 -6.61
C ALA A 138 -8.36 -27.39 -5.59
N GLU A 139 -7.21 -27.90 -6.05
CA GLU A 139 -6.06 -28.16 -5.20
C GLU A 139 -5.43 -26.86 -4.65
N GLN A 140 -5.26 -25.84 -5.49
CA GLN A 140 -4.75 -24.53 -5.08
C GLN A 140 -5.69 -23.87 -4.06
N LYS A 141 -7.01 -23.97 -4.23
CA LYS A 141 -8.01 -23.49 -3.27
C LYS A 141 -7.83 -24.16 -1.90
N GLU A 142 -7.65 -25.47 -1.91
CA GLU A 142 -7.43 -26.25 -0.68
C GLU A 142 -6.09 -25.89 0.00
N GLN A 143 -5.03 -25.66 -0.79
CA GLN A 143 -3.76 -25.15 -0.28
C GLN A 143 -3.94 -23.80 0.43
N ILE A 144 -4.67 -22.86 -0.16
CA ILE A 144 -4.97 -21.55 0.45
C ILE A 144 -5.78 -21.72 1.73
N ASN A 145 -6.80 -22.58 1.75
CA ASN A 145 -7.59 -22.85 2.96
C ASN A 145 -6.69 -23.30 4.11
N ARG A 146 -5.80 -24.27 3.88
CA ARG A 146 -4.83 -24.71 4.90
C ARG A 146 -3.95 -23.55 5.40
N ILE A 147 -3.43 -22.72 4.50
CA ILE A 147 -2.61 -21.56 4.88
C ILE A 147 -3.39 -20.58 5.77
N ARG A 148 -4.68 -20.37 5.51
CA ARG A 148 -5.54 -19.48 6.31
C ARG A 148 -5.89 -20.04 7.68
N TYR A 149 -6.11 -21.35 7.80
CA TYR A 149 -6.49 -21.99 9.06
C TYR A 149 -5.32 -22.21 10.03
N TYR A 150 -4.12 -22.47 9.52
CA TYR A 150 -2.96 -22.85 10.35
C TYR A 150 -1.99 -21.71 10.65
N ARG A 151 -2.37 -20.44 10.39
CA ARG A 151 -1.50 -19.27 10.53
C ARG A 151 -2.24 -18.04 11.02
#